data_AF-A0A524GPZ8-F1
#
_entry.id   AF-A0A524GPZ8-F1
#
_cell.length_a   1.000
_cell.length_b   1.000
_cell.length_c   1.000
_cell.angle_alpha   90.00
_cell.angle_beta   90.00
_cell.angle_gamma   90.00
#
_symmetry.space_group_name_H-M   'P 1'
#
loop_
_entity.id
_entity.type
_entity.pdbx_description
1 polymer ?
#
loop_
_entity_poly.entity_id
_entity_poly.type
_entity_poly.pdbx_seq_one_letter_code
_entity_poly.pdbx_strand_id
1 'polypeptide(L)' 'MRYRHLRRTVIAVLATVAFVLIFGLVIRAVLEAEPTRRTAIRWIERAAAGYGAEVEIGDLHWSVLPPGVRLDDVHLRAPG' A
#
# COMPACT_ATOMS: atom_id res chain seq x y z
N MET A 1 -14.06 45.19 -1.21
CA MET A 1 -14.09 43.84 -1.85
C MET A 1 -12.81 43.02 -1.57
N ARG A 2 -12.46 42.74 -0.29
CA ARG A 2 -11.24 41.99 0.11
C ARG A 2 -11.51 40.61 0.75
N TYR A 3 -12.78 40.26 1.00
CA TYR A 3 -13.19 39.00 1.64
C TYR A 3 -13.33 37.81 0.69
N ARG A 4 -13.54 38.06 -0.61
CA ARG A 4 -13.85 37.00 -1.60
C ARG A 4 -12.62 36.14 -1.93
N HIS A 5 -11.44 36.75 -1.95
CA HIS A 5 -10.19 36.03 -2.20
C HIS A 5 -9.78 35.16 -1.01
N LEU A 6 -9.98 35.64 0.23
CA LEU A 6 -9.68 34.87 1.44
C LEU A 6 -10.52 33.58 1.51
N ARG A 7 -11.83 33.70 1.21
CA ARG A 7 -12.76 32.57 1.20
C ARG A 7 -12.37 31.51 0.16
N ARG A 8 -11.88 31.93 -1.01
CA ARG A 8 -11.48 31.01 -2.09
C ARG A 8 -10.22 30.21 -1.72
N THR A 9 -9.24 30.85 -1.07
CA THR A 9 -8.03 30.16 -0.59
C THR A 9 -8.37 29.17 0.51
N VAL A 10 -9.23 29.54 1.46
CA VAL A 10 -9.65 28.64 2.55
C VAL A 10 -10.37 27.41 2.02
N ILE A 11 -11.27 27.57 1.05
CA ILE A 11 -11.96 26.44 0.40
C ILE A 11 -10.96 25.54 -0.32
N ALA A 12 -10.01 26.11 -1.06
CA ALA A 12 -9.00 25.33 -1.77
C ALA A 12 -8.13 24.52 -0.79
N VAL A 13 -7.66 25.16 0.29
CA VAL A 13 -6.84 24.49 1.32
C VAL A 13 -7.63 23.38 2.00
N LEU A 14 -8.89 23.62 2.41
CA LEU A 14 -9.75 22.59 2.99
C LEU A 14 -10.00 21.43 2.03
N ALA A 15 -10.23 21.71 0.75
CA ALA A 15 -10.41 20.68 -0.27
C ALA A 15 -9.13 19.86 -0.46
N THR A 16 -7.95 20.49 -0.47
CA THR A 16 -6.67 19.78 -0.55
C THR A 16 -6.44 18.89 0.67
N VAL A 17 -6.70 19.40 1.88
CA VAL A 17 -6.56 18.62 3.12
C VAL A 17 -7.53 17.44 3.11
N ALA A 18 -8.81 17.66 2.77
CA ALA A 18 -9.79 16.59 2.65
C ALA A 18 -9.38 15.54 1.62
N PHE A 19 -8.86 15.98 0.46
CA PHE A 19 -8.36 15.07 -0.57
C PHE A 19 -7.20 14.21 -0.08
N VAL A 20 -6.22 14.81 0.60
CA VAL A 20 -5.07 14.08 1.17
C VAL A 20 -5.54 13.08 2.24
N LEU A 21 -6.49 13.46 3.10
CA LEU A 21 -7.05 12.57 4.11
C LEU A 21 -7.79 11.38 3.50
N ILE A 22 -8.65 11.63 2.52
CA ILE A 22 -9.37 10.57 1.79
C ILE A 22 -8.37 9.66 1.08
N PHE A 23 -7.37 10.24 0.41
CA PHE A 23 -6.35 9.48 -0.30
C PHE A 23 -5.56 8.57 0.64
N GLY A 24 -5.14 9.08 1.81
CA GLY A 24 -4.49 8.28 2.84
C GLY A 24 -5.39 7.17 3.38
N LEU A 25 -6.68 7.43 3.55
CA LEU A 25 -7.65 6.42 4.01
C LEU A 25 -7.85 5.32 2.98
N VAL A 26 -7.90 5.68 1.70
CA VAL A 26 -7.99 4.72 0.58
C VAL A 26 -6.72 3.88 0.51
N ILE A 27 -5.54 4.47 0.61
CA ILE A 27 -4.28 3.71 0.65
C ILE A 27 -4.30 2.72 1.82
N ARG A 28 -4.69 3.16 3.01
CA ARG A 28 -4.78 2.29 4.17
C ARG A 28 -5.77 1.15 3.94
N ALA A 29 -6.97 1.44 3.43
CA ALA A 29 -7.97 0.42 3.12
C ALA A 29 -7.48 -0.58 2.07
N VAL A 30 -6.74 -0.11 1.06
CA VAL A 30 -6.14 -0.96 0.02
C VAL A 30 -5.03 -1.84 0.60
N LEU A 31 -4.19 -1.31 1.50
CA LEU A 31 -3.13 -2.08 2.16
C LEU A 31 -3.67 -3.10 3.17
N GLU A 32 -4.74 -2.76 3.89
CA GLU A 32 -5.44 -3.68 4.80
C GLU A 32 -6.30 -4.72 4.04
N ALA A 33 -6.67 -4.44 2.78
CA ALA A 33 -7.47 -5.36 1.98
C ALA A 33 -6.69 -6.63 1.61
N GLU A 34 -7.19 -7.77 2.09
CA GLU A 34 -6.71 -9.11 1.79
C GLU A 34 -6.51 -9.42 0.28
N PRO A 35 -7.36 -8.97 -0.67
CA PRO A 35 -7.11 -9.18 -2.10
C PRO A 35 -5.86 -8.46 -2.62
N THR A 36 -5.49 -7.31 -2.06
CA THR A 36 -4.25 -6.60 -2.41
C THR A 36 -3.04 -7.40 -1.92
N ARG A 37 -3.12 -7.92 -0.70
CA ARG A 37 -2.14 -8.84 -0.11
C ARG A 37 -1.87 -10.05 -1.00
N ARG A 38 -2.92 -10.77 -1.41
CA ARG A 38 -2.79 -11.95 -2.28
C ARG A 38 -2.23 -11.60 -3.67
N THR A 39 -2.53 -10.40 -4.18
CA THR A 39 -1.99 -9.94 -5.46
C THR A 39 -0.51 -9.61 -5.35
N ALA A 40 -0.10 -8.97 -4.26
CA ALA A 40 1.31 -8.71 -3.97
C ALA A 40 2.10 -10.02 -3.76
N ILE A 41 1.57 -10.98 -3.00
CA ILE A 41 2.16 -12.32 -2.83
C ILE A 41 2.40 -12.95 -4.20
N ARG A 42 1.37 -13.12 -5.03
CA ARG A 42 1.49 -13.72 -6.36
C ARG A 42 2.44 -12.99 -7.29
N TRP A 43 2.62 -11.69 -7.11
CA TRP A 43 3.58 -10.91 -7.87
C TRP A 43 5.01 -11.19 -7.43
N ILE A 44 5.25 -11.28 -6.10
CA ILE A 44 6.56 -11.64 -5.54
C ILE A 44 6.96 -13.07 -5.93
N GLU A 45 6.04 -14.03 -5.82
CA GLU A 45 6.28 -15.43 -6.23
C GLU A 45 6.65 -15.52 -7.72
N ARG A 46 5.94 -14.79 -8.58
CA ARG A 46 6.26 -14.71 -10.02
C ARG A 46 7.61 -14.04 -10.29
N ALA A 47 7.94 -12.98 -9.55
CA ALA A 47 9.23 -12.33 -9.69
C ALA A 47 10.36 -13.28 -9.30
N ALA A 48 10.21 -14.02 -8.20
CA ALA A 48 11.20 -14.99 -7.73
C ALA A 48 11.39 -16.16 -8.70
N ALA A 49 10.30 -16.67 -9.29
CA ALA A 49 10.36 -17.67 -10.35
C ALA A 49 11.20 -17.18 -11.55
N GLY A 50 11.11 -15.88 -11.88
CA GLY A 50 11.94 -15.24 -12.90
C GLY A 50 13.44 -15.18 -12.56
N TYR A 51 13.81 -15.26 -11.28
CA TYR A 51 15.19 -15.35 -10.80
C TYR A 51 15.64 -16.79 -10.54
N GLY A 52 14.83 -17.79 -10.90
CA GLY A 52 15.14 -19.20 -10.70
C GLY A 52 15.01 -19.66 -9.25
N ALA A 53 14.31 -18.92 -8.39
CA ALA A 53 14.00 -19.32 -7.02
C ALA A 53 12.50 -19.62 -6.89
N GLU A 54 12.15 -20.80 -6.37
CA GLU A 54 10.77 -21.09 -6.00
C GLU A 54 10.54 -20.51 -4.60
N VAL A 55 9.63 -19.54 -4.53
CA VAL A 55 9.28 -18.85 -3.30
C VAL A 55 7.78 -18.97 -3.12
N GLU A 56 7.37 -19.52 -1.99
CA GLU A 56 5.97 -19.65 -1.59
C GLU A 56 5.78 -18.81 -0.31
N ILE A 57 4.81 -17.90 -0.32
CA ILE A 57 4.56 -16.97 0.79
C ILE A 57 3.16 -17.25 1.32
N GLY A 58 3.06 -17.81 2.52
CA GLY A 58 1.79 -18.09 3.17
C GLY A 58 1.03 -16.82 3.53
N ASP A 59 1.72 -15.81 4.07
CA ASP A 59 1.08 -14.54 4.37
C ASP A 59 1.98 -13.30 4.27
N LEU A 60 1.35 -12.13 4.06
CA LEU A 60 2.05 -10.86 3.88
C LEU A 60 1.38 -9.75 4.69
N HIS A 61 2.03 -9.13 5.65
CA HIS A 61 1.44 -8.07 6.47
C HIS A 61 2.08 -6.70 6.15
N TRP A 62 1.22 -5.70 5.96
CA TRP A 62 1.62 -4.31 5.77
C TRP A 62 1.36 -3.55 7.07
N SER A 63 2.41 -3.01 7.70
CA SER A 63 2.26 -2.10 8.82
C SER A 63 2.43 -0.66 8.33
N VAL A 64 1.43 0.19 8.59
CA VAL A 64 1.49 1.62 8.23
C VAL A 64 2.27 2.41 9.29
N LEU A 65 2.19 1.98 10.55
CA LEU A 65 2.94 2.59 11.65
C LEU A 65 3.28 1.54 12.73
N PRO A 66 4.57 1.20 12.95
CA PRO A 66 5.73 1.61 12.15
C PRO A 66 5.60 1.14 10.68
N PRO A 67 6.08 1.92 9.70
CA PRO A 67 6.03 1.50 8.29
C PRO A 67 6.89 0.26 8.10
N GLY A 68 6.29 -0.84 7.63
CA GLY A 68 6.97 -2.12 7.54
C GLY A 68 6.23 -3.13 6.69
N VAL A 69 6.97 -4.09 6.16
CA VAL A 69 6.46 -5.21 5.40
C VAL A 69 6.96 -6.46 6.10
N ARG A 70 6.05 -7.32 6.56
CA ARG A 70 6.38 -8.61 7.15
C ARG A 70 5.85 -9.70 6.24
N LEU A 71 6.71 -10.65 5.90
CA LEU A 71 6.32 -11.87 5.21
C LEU A 71 6.31 -12.97 6.27
N ASP A 72 5.21 -13.68 6.39
CA ASP A 72 5.05 -14.79 7.31
C ASP A 72 4.92 -16.09 6.51
N ASP A 73 5.47 -17.17 7.06
CA ASP A 73 5.47 -18.50 6.43
C ASP A 73 6.07 -18.53 5.01
N VAL A 74 7.34 -18.10 4.92
CA VAL A 74 8.08 -18.04 3.65
C VAL A 74 8.88 -19.33 3.45
N HIS A 75 8.56 -20.06 2.39
CA HIS A 75 9.32 -21.22 1.95
C HIS A 75 10.14 -20.87 0.71
N LEU A 76 11.46 -20.94 0.86
CA LEU A 76 12.42 -20.72 -0.23
C LEU A 76 13.00 -22.06 -0.66
N ARG A 77 12.84 -22.41 -1.94
CA ARG A 77 13.46 -23.57 -2.56
C ARG A 77 14.36 -23.10 -3.69
N ALA A 78 15.65 -23.34 -3.55
CA ALA A 78 16.63 -23.11 -4.60
C ALA A 78 16.75 -24.37 -5.48
N PRO A 79 16.89 -24.23 -6.81
CA PRO A 79 17.26 -25.34 -7.67
C PRO A 79 18.69 -25.76 -7.31
N GLY A 80 18.84 -27.04 -6.97
CA GLY A 80 20.15 -27.69 -6.80
C GLY A 80 20.84 -27.95 -8.12
#